data_AF-X1IN11-F1
#
_entry.id   AF-X1IN11-F1
#
_cell.length_a   1.000
_cell.length_b   1.000
_cell.length_c   1.000
_cell.angle_alpha   90.00
_cell.angle_beta   90.00
_cell.angle_gamma   90.00
#
_symmetry.space_group_name_H-M   'P 1'
#
loop_
_entity.id
_entity.type
_entity.pdbx_description
1 polymer ?
#
loop_
_entity_poly.entity_id
_entity_poly.type
_entity_poly.pdbx_seq_one_letter_code
_entity_poly.pdbx_strand_id
1 'polypeptide(L)'
;EKFGAIGIIFDGMKEVKPIRHRMDIPDAVQYSSFWWNKGDKKCFGFVLSPKEGERLRELIKERVKNNKSPIRVKAKVKSEFYKGKVEVISAVIPGKTDEEIIIISHLCHPQGTANDNASGSAANLEIARTINKLINEGKLQKPKRSIRFLWVPEMNGTFAFLATQEERISKMIAGINLDMIGENQDICKSSFLIEKTPDSNSSFVNDLVERIRDEFTKDTKNPFGAGKFASFKYATTPFSVEATIIFSLILQ
;
A
#
# COMPACT_ATOMS: atom_id res chain seq x y z
N GLU A 1 5.19 -28.44 7.62
CA GLU A 1 5.91 -29.65 7.16
C GLU A 1 6.56 -30.45 8.28
N LYS A 2 7.46 -29.86 9.08
CA LYS A 2 8.16 -30.53 10.21
C LYS A 2 7.29 -31.39 11.13
N PHE A 3 6.03 -31.01 11.33
CA PHE A 3 5.08 -31.70 12.22
C PHE A 3 3.91 -32.39 11.49
N GLY A 4 4.01 -32.60 10.17
CA GLY A 4 2.99 -33.33 9.41
C GLY A 4 1.67 -32.60 9.15
N ALA A 5 1.54 -31.32 9.55
CA ALA A 5 0.35 -30.53 9.28
C ALA A 5 0.09 -30.40 7.75
N ILE A 6 -1.18 -30.60 7.35
CA ILE A 6 -1.63 -30.51 5.95
C ILE A 6 -2.13 -29.11 5.57
N GLY A 7 -2.39 -28.26 6.56
CA GLY A 7 -2.86 -26.88 6.39
C GLY A 7 -2.80 -26.09 7.69
N ILE A 8 -3.09 -24.79 7.61
CA ILE A 8 -2.93 -23.83 8.70
C ILE A 8 -4.26 -23.15 9.00
N ILE A 9 -4.57 -22.96 10.29
CA ILE A 9 -5.58 -21.98 10.72
C ILE A 9 -4.81 -20.90 11.45
N PHE A 10 -4.91 -19.66 10.96
CA PHE A 10 -4.20 -18.51 11.47
C PHE A 10 -5.19 -17.47 11.99
N ASP A 11 -5.00 -16.96 13.20
CA ASP A 11 -5.84 -15.91 13.77
C ASP A 11 -5.01 -14.71 14.26
N GLY A 12 -3.78 -14.61 13.77
CA GLY A 12 -2.89 -13.50 14.11
C GLY A 12 -3.40 -12.20 13.49
N MET A 13 -3.23 -11.13 14.26
CA MET A 13 -3.51 -9.76 13.84
C MET A 13 -2.28 -8.93 14.18
N LYS A 14 -1.80 -8.12 13.23
CA LYS A 14 -0.62 -7.28 13.37
C LYS A 14 -0.89 -6.25 14.46
N GLU A 15 -0.24 -6.44 15.59
CA GLU A 15 -0.22 -5.45 16.66
C GLU A 15 0.76 -4.33 16.31
N VAL A 16 0.39 -3.11 16.67
CA VAL A 16 1.26 -1.93 16.53
C VAL A 16 1.30 -1.29 17.90
N LYS A 17 2.28 -1.66 18.74
CA LYS A 17 2.34 -1.14 20.11
C LYS A 17 2.84 0.32 20.12
N PRO A 18 2.25 1.22 20.92
CA PRO A 18 1.10 1.04 21.82
C PRO A 18 -0.27 1.30 21.18
N ILE A 19 -0.33 1.51 19.87
CA ILE A 19 -1.47 2.02 19.10
C ILE A 19 -2.63 1.03 18.95
N ARG A 20 -2.32 -0.25 18.67
CA ARG A 20 -3.30 -1.29 18.36
C ARG A 20 -2.88 -2.64 18.94
N HIS A 21 -3.72 -3.18 19.79
CA HIS A 21 -3.71 -4.57 20.23
C HIS A 21 -4.63 -5.42 19.34
N ARG A 22 -4.37 -6.73 19.25
CA ARG A 22 -5.13 -7.62 18.36
C ARG A 22 -6.64 -7.65 18.63
N MET A 23 -7.05 -7.41 19.87
CA MET A 23 -8.45 -7.45 20.30
C MET A 23 -9.19 -6.10 20.14
N ASP A 24 -8.51 -5.04 19.68
CA ASP A 24 -9.17 -3.75 19.43
C ASP A 24 -10.10 -3.82 18.20
N ILE A 25 -9.83 -4.76 17.28
CA ILE A 25 -10.62 -5.06 16.08
C ILE A 25 -10.92 -6.57 16.00
N PRO A 26 -11.67 -7.12 16.97
CA PRO A 26 -11.70 -8.56 17.25
C PRO A 26 -12.39 -9.39 16.17
N ASP A 27 -13.23 -8.76 15.35
CA ASP A 27 -13.95 -9.38 14.23
C ASP A 27 -13.24 -9.19 12.87
N ALA A 28 -12.16 -8.40 12.81
CA ALA A 28 -11.40 -8.18 11.58
C ALA A 28 -10.56 -9.43 11.23
N VAL A 29 -10.47 -9.73 9.93
CA VAL A 29 -9.63 -10.81 9.41
C VAL A 29 -8.41 -10.19 8.76
N GLN A 30 -7.22 -10.60 9.19
CA GLN A 30 -5.99 -10.09 8.60
C GLN A 30 -5.83 -10.62 7.17
N TYR A 31 -5.55 -9.73 6.22
CA TYR A 31 -5.09 -10.16 4.90
C TYR A 31 -3.72 -10.84 5.08
N SER A 32 -3.64 -12.13 4.79
CA SER A 32 -2.42 -12.93 4.95
C SER A 32 -2.33 -13.98 3.87
N SER A 33 -1.13 -14.13 3.34
CA SER A 33 -0.82 -15.07 2.28
C SER A 33 0.15 -16.12 2.79
N PHE A 34 -0.06 -17.36 2.37
CA PHE A 34 0.80 -18.50 2.69
C PHE A 34 1.70 -18.80 1.48
N TRP A 35 2.67 -17.92 1.23
CA TRP A 35 3.58 -18.05 0.10
C TRP A 35 4.48 -19.28 0.25
N TRP A 36 4.83 -19.90 -0.87
CA TRP A 36 5.74 -21.04 -0.94
C TRP A 36 6.92 -20.69 -1.82
N ASN A 37 8.12 -21.09 -1.40
CA ASN A 37 9.30 -21.05 -2.22
C ASN A 37 9.39 -22.28 -3.13
N LYS A 38 10.34 -22.25 -4.07
CA LYS A 38 10.64 -23.40 -4.91
C LYS A 38 11.12 -24.58 -4.04
N GLY A 39 10.40 -25.70 -4.12
CA GLY A 39 10.70 -26.91 -3.35
C GLY A 39 9.86 -27.06 -2.09
N ASP A 40 9.18 -26.00 -1.63
CA ASP A 40 8.30 -26.07 -0.47
C ASP A 40 7.08 -26.96 -0.76
N LYS A 41 6.69 -27.75 0.24
CA LYS A 41 5.41 -28.46 0.18
C LYS A 41 4.27 -27.46 0.24
N LYS A 42 3.54 -27.34 -0.87
CA LYS A 42 2.32 -26.53 -0.96
C LYS A 42 1.33 -26.94 0.13
N CYS A 43 0.80 -25.96 0.84
CA CYS A 43 -0.23 -26.14 1.86
C CYS A 43 -1.30 -25.05 1.70
N PHE A 44 -2.47 -25.26 2.31
CA PHE A 44 -3.52 -24.25 2.35
C PHE A 44 -3.67 -23.69 3.76
N GLY A 45 -4.27 -22.51 3.86
CA GLY A 45 -4.61 -21.94 5.16
C GLY A 45 -5.90 -21.16 5.14
N PHE A 46 -6.48 -21.01 6.33
CA PHE A 46 -7.63 -20.16 6.60
C PHE A 46 -7.23 -19.13 7.63
N VAL A 47 -7.60 -17.87 7.38
CA VAL A 47 -7.43 -16.80 8.37
C VAL A 47 -8.75 -16.61 9.10
N LEU A 48 -8.68 -16.55 10.43
CA LEU A 48 -9.79 -16.26 11.32
C LEU A 48 -9.60 -14.87 11.93
N SER A 49 -10.70 -14.28 12.40
CA SER A 49 -10.60 -13.12 13.27
C SER A 49 -10.01 -13.50 14.64
N PRO A 50 -9.38 -12.55 15.37
CA PRO A 50 -8.86 -12.80 16.72
C PRO A 50 -9.88 -13.46 17.65
N LYS A 51 -11.13 -12.98 17.62
CA LYS A 51 -12.24 -13.52 18.43
C LYS A 51 -12.57 -14.97 18.10
N GLU A 52 -12.67 -15.31 16.81
CA GLU A 52 -12.94 -16.70 16.40
C GLU A 52 -11.75 -17.61 16.73
N GLY A 53 -10.53 -17.10 16.65
CA GLY A 53 -9.34 -17.81 17.08
C GLY A 53 -9.30 -18.08 18.59
N GLU A 54 -9.69 -17.11 19.42
CA GLU A 54 -9.84 -17.32 20.88
C GLU A 54 -10.94 -18.32 21.19
N ARG A 55 -12.12 -18.18 20.58
CA ARG A 55 -13.23 -19.13 20.72
C ARG A 55 -12.80 -20.56 20.39
N LEU A 56 -12.04 -20.74 19.31
CA LEU A 56 -11.52 -22.06 18.93
C LEU A 56 -10.51 -22.59 19.95
N ARG A 57 -9.59 -21.75 20.44
CA ARG A 57 -8.62 -22.13 21.49
C ARG A 57 -9.31 -22.53 22.78
N GLU A 58 -10.33 -21.80 23.22
CA GLU A 58 -11.11 -22.12 24.42
C GLU A 58 -11.84 -23.45 24.27
N LEU A 59 -12.49 -23.69 23.14
CA LEU A 59 -13.17 -24.95 22.86
C LEU A 59 -12.19 -26.13 22.87
N ILE A 60 -10.98 -25.97 22.32
CA ILE A 60 -9.93 -27.00 22.38
C ILE A 60 -9.53 -27.27 23.83
N LYS A 61 -9.24 -26.22 24.61
CA LYS A 61 -8.85 -26.35 26.03
C LYS A 61 -9.92 -27.05 26.85
N GLU A 62 -11.19 -26.69 26.65
CA GLU A 62 -12.32 -27.29 27.38
C GLU A 62 -12.47 -28.78 27.05
N ARG A 63 -12.30 -29.18 25.78
CA ARG A 63 -12.35 -30.59 25.39
C ARG A 63 -11.19 -31.39 25.99
N VAL A 64 -9.98 -30.84 25.97
CA VAL A 64 -8.80 -31.46 26.59
C VAL A 64 -9.02 -31.64 28.09
N LYS A 65 -9.49 -30.60 28.79
CA LYS A 65 -9.79 -30.65 30.24
C LYS A 65 -10.82 -31.74 30.57
N ASN A 66 -11.81 -31.93 29.71
CA ASN A 66 -12.88 -32.91 29.90
C ASN A 66 -12.59 -34.28 29.25
N ASN A 67 -11.34 -34.54 28.84
CA ASN A 67 -10.91 -35.77 28.16
C ASN A 67 -11.81 -36.16 26.96
N LYS A 68 -12.31 -35.16 26.22
CA LYS A 68 -13.16 -35.34 25.03
C LYS A 68 -12.29 -35.47 23.78
N SER A 69 -12.83 -36.15 22.75
CA SER A 69 -12.16 -36.31 21.46
C SER A 69 -11.76 -34.95 20.83
N PRO A 70 -10.63 -34.89 20.10
CA PRO A 70 -10.18 -33.69 19.41
C PRO A 70 -11.21 -33.12 18.45
N ILE A 71 -11.13 -31.81 18.22
CA ILE A 71 -11.97 -31.14 17.21
C ILE A 71 -11.58 -31.65 15.83
N ARG A 72 -12.58 -32.03 15.04
CA ARG A 72 -12.43 -32.38 13.63
C ARG A 72 -13.02 -31.26 12.78
N VAL A 73 -12.24 -30.80 11.81
CA VAL A 73 -12.66 -29.77 10.85
C VAL A 73 -12.69 -30.36 9.44
N LYS A 74 -13.58 -29.84 8.60
CA LYS A 74 -13.62 -30.14 7.17
C LYS A 74 -13.15 -28.92 6.40
N ALA A 75 -11.99 -29.03 5.76
CA ALA A 75 -11.46 -27.99 4.88
C ALA A 75 -11.84 -28.28 3.43
N LYS A 76 -12.19 -27.22 2.69
CA LYS A 76 -12.45 -27.30 1.24
C LYS A 76 -11.84 -26.06 0.58
N VAL A 77 -10.85 -26.28 -0.28
CA VAL A 77 -10.21 -25.23 -1.07
C VAL A 77 -10.38 -25.60 -2.54
N LYS A 78 -10.92 -24.68 -3.33
CA LYS A 78 -11.07 -24.82 -4.78
C LYS A 78 -10.20 -23.76 -5.44
N SER A 79 -8.99 -24.15 -5.84
CA SER A 79 -8.01 -23.27 -6.45
C SER A 79 -7.12 -24.05 -7.39
N GLU A 80 -6.62 -23.40 -8.44
CA GLU A 80 -5.66 -23.96 -9.37
C GLU A 80 -4.61 -22.90 -9.74
N PHE A 81 -3.42 -23.36 -10.13
CA PHE A 81 -2.46 -22.49 -10.80
C PHE A 81 -2.66 -22.61 -12.29
N TYR A 82 -2.73 -21.48 -12.97
CA TYR A 82 -2.88 -21.43 -14.42
C TYR A 82 -1.94 -20.39 -15.00
N LYS A 83 -1.64 -20.53 -16.30
CA LYS A 83 -0.90 -19.52 -17.04
C LYS A 83 -1.82 -18.32 -17.26
N GLY A 84 -1.54 -17.22 -16.56
CA GLY A 84 -2.27 -15.96 -16.70
C GLY A 84 -1.41 -14.84 -17.30
N LYS A 85 -2.04 -13.68 -17.45
CA LYS A 85 -1.36 -12.40 -17.66
C LYS A 85 -1.77 -11.45 -16.54
N VAL A 86 -0.90 -10.53 -16.20
CA VAL A 86 -1.21 -9.43 -15.29
C VAL A 86 -0.97 -8.13 -16.04
N GLU A 87 -1.89 -7.18 -15.92
CA GLU A 87 -1.89 -5.96 -16.71
C GLU A 87 -1.27 -4.82 -15.89
N VAL A 88 -0.41 -4.05 -16.55
CA VAL A 88 0.05 -2.75 -16.06
C VAL A 88 -0.69 -1.69 -16.87
N ILE A 89 -1.48 -0.88 -16.18
CA ILE A 89 -2.25 0.19 -16.81
C ILE A 89 -1.38 1.44 -16.82
N SER A 90 -1.25 2.08 -17.98
CA SER A 90 -0.53 3.34 -18.12
C SER A 90 -1.38 4.39 -18.83
N ALA A 91 -1.39 5.61 -18.28
CA ALA A 91 -1.93 6.80 -18.93
C ALA A 91 -0.88 7.92 -18.90
N VAL A 92 -0.96 8.86 -19.83
CA VAL A 92 0.00 9.97 -19.91
C VAL A 92 -0.69 11.29 -20.25
N ILE A 93 -0.34 12.34 -19.52
CA ILE A 93 -0.56 13.72 -19.93
C ILE A 93 0.74 14.20 -20.58
N PRO A 94 0.77 14.44 -21.91
CA PRO A 94 2.01 14.73 -22.61
C PRO A 94 2.56 16.11 -22.25
N GLY A 95 3.85 16.17 -22.00
CA GLY A 95 4.60 17.40 -21.77
C GLY A 95 5.04 18.09 -23.06
N LYS A 96 5.99 19.01 -22.91
CA LYS A 96 6.75 19.64 -24.00
C LYS A 96 8.09 18.92 -24.24
N THR A 97 8.65 18.26 -23.23
CA THR A 97 9.86 17.42 -23.30
C THR A 97 9.50 15.94 -23.22
N ASP A 98 10.49 15.08 -23.45
CA ASP A 98 10.38 13.63 -23.31
C ASP A 98 10.68 13.13 -21.88
N GLU A 99 11.09 14.01 -20.97
CA GLU A 99 11.19 13.73 -19.54
C GLU A 99 9.80 13.40 -18.94
N GLU A 100 9.78 12.48 -17.97
CA GLU A 100 8.56 11.99 -17.32
C GLU A 100 8.62 12.15 -15.80
N ILE A 101 7.47 12.55 -15.22
CA ILE A 101 7.16 12.42 -13.80
C ILE A 101 6.18 11.26 -13.65
N ILE A 102 6.51 10.29 -12.81
CA ILE A 102 5.70 9.09 -12.60
C ILE A 102 4.80 9.28 -11.39
N ILE A 103 3.50 9.03 -11.53
CA ILE A 103 2.57 8.87 -10.42
C ILE A 103 2.10 7.41 -10.43
N ILE A 104 2.46 6.65 -9.42
CA ILE A 104 2.24 5.21 -9.37
C ILE A 104 1.39 4.83 -8.17
N SER A 105 0.54 3.83 -8.34
CA SER A 105 -0.24 3.19 -7.28
C SER A 105 -0.44 1.72 -7.65
N HIS A 106 -0.70 0.85 -6.67
CA HIS A 106 -0.95 -0.56 -6.97
C HIS A 106 -2.44 -0.93 -6.96
N LEU A 107 -2.79 -1.88 -7.83
CA LEU A 107 -4.16 -2.35 -8.09
C LEU A 107 -4.19 -3.89 -8.17
N CYS A 108 -3.71 -4.55 -7.11
CA CYS A 108 -3.68 -6.03 -7.03
C CYS A 108 -4.32 -6.63 -5.79
N HIS A 109 -4.61 -5.82 -4.77
CA HIS A 109 -5.18 -6.32 -3.53
C HIS A 109 -6.67 -6.69 -3.66
N PRO A 110 -7.13 -7.71 -2.93
CA PRO A 110 -8.50 -8.23 -3.05
C PRO A 110 -9.55 -7.32 -2.42
N GLN A 111 -10.82 -7.70 -2.57
CA GLN A 111 -11.94 -6.99 -1.93
C GLN A 111 -11.73 -6.86 -0.41
N GLY A 112 -12.00 -5.66 0.12
CA GLY A 112 -11.89 -5.34 1.54
C GLY A 112 -10.65 -4.52 1.91
N THR A 113 -9.73 -4.28 0.97
CA THR A 113 -8.52 -3.50 1.22
C THR A 113 -8.64 -2.06 0.69
N ALA A 114 -9.58 -1.33 1.29
CA ALA A 114 -9.92 0.04 0.84
C ALA A 114 -8.74 1.00 0.95
N ASN A 115 -7.99 0.95 2.06
CA ASN A 115 -6.80 1.78 2.19
C ASN A 115 -5.62 1.25 1.37
N ASP A 116 -5.42 -0.06 1.34
CA ASP A 116 -4.28 -0.74 0.70
C ASP A 116 -4.75 -1.58 -0.52
N ASN A 117 -4.85 -1.03 -1.73
CA ASN A 117 -4.51 0.34 -2.11
C ASN A 117 -5.55 0.94 -3.05
N ALA A 118 -6.83 0.64 -2.80
CA ALA A 118 -7.91 1.30 -3.52
C ALA A 118 -7.85 2.83 -3.32
N SER A 119 -7.40 3.29 -2.15
CA SER A 119 -7.19 4.71 -1.84
C SER A 119 -6.18 5.38 -2.78
N GLY A 120 -4.96 4.82 -2.92
CA GLY A 120 -3.93 5.35 -3.79
C GLY A 120 -4.32 5.21 -5.27
N SER A 121 -4.91 4.08 -5.65
CA SER A 121 -5.42 3.88 -7.01
C SER A 121 -6.51 4.88 -7.42
N ALA A 122 -7.45 5.17 -6.52
CA ALA A 122 -8.51 6.15 -6.75
C ALA A 122 -7.95 7.58 -6.77
N ALA A 123 -7.05 7.93 -5.84
CA ALA A 123 -6.38 9.23 -5.82
C ALA A 123 -5.56 9.46 -7.10
N ASN A 124 -4.83 8.45 -7.57
CA ASN A 124 -4.08 8.50 -8.82
C ASN A 124 -4.99 8.85 -10.01
N LEU A 125 -6.15 8.19 -10.09
CA LEU A 125 -7.15 8.46 -11.12
C LEU A 125 -7.70 9.89 -11.01
N GLU A 126 -8.04 10.34 -9.82
CA GLU A 126 -8.60 11.69 -9.61
C GLU A 126 -7.56 12.79 -9.83
N ILE A 127 -6.28 12.55 -9.54
CA ILE A 127 -5.18 13.45 -9.91
C ILE A 127 -5.10 13.57 -11.44
N ALA A 128 -5.09 12.44 -12.15
CA ALA A 128 -5.04 12.43 -13.62
C ALA A 128 -6.23 13.19 -14.23
N ARG A 129 -7.44 12.91 -13.74
CA ARG A 129 -8.67 13.59 -14.20
C ARG A 129 -8.63 15.09 -13.89
N THR A 130 -8.20 15.48 -12.69
CA THR A 130 -8.17 16.88 -12.26
C THR A 130 -7.16 17.69 -13.06
N ILE A 131 -5.92 17.20 -13.21
CA ILE A 131 -4.89 17.89 -13.99
C ILE A 131 -5.34 18.03 -15.45
N ASN A 132 -5.82 16.95 -16.07
CA ASN A 132 -6.28 16.99 -17.46
C ASN A 132 -7.45 17.96 -17.65
N LYS A 133 -8.43 17.96 -16.74
CA LYS A 133 -9.55 18.90 -16.76
C LYS A 133 -9.09 20.35 -16.67
N LEU A 134 -8.23 20.67 -15.71
CA LEU A 134 -7.73 22.03 -15.50
C LEU A 134 -6.89 22.54 -16.68
N ILE A 135 -6.15 21.66 -17.37
CA ILE A 135 -5.44 22.00 -18.62
C ILE A 135 -6.44 22.30 -19.74
N ASN A 136 -7.45 21.44 -19.93
CA ASN A 136 -8.46 21.63 -20.98
C ASN A 136 -9.31 22.89 -20.77
N GLU A 137 -9.52 23.28 -19.51
CA GLU A 137 -10.19 24.54 -19.15
C GLU A 137 -9.27 25.77 -19.20
N GLY A 138 -7.97 25.60 -19.50
CA GLY A 138 -7.00 26.71 -19.55
C GLY A 138 -6.59 27.27 -18.19
N LYS A 139 -6.99 26.62 -17.09
CA LYS A 139 -6.63 27.02 -15.71
C LYS A 139 -5.23 26.58 -15.31
N LEU A 140 -4.72 25.51 -15.92
CA LEU A 140 -3.34 25.09 -15.82
C LEU A 140 -2.68 25.09 -17.20
N GLN A 141 -1.44 25.55 -17.27
CA GLN A 141 -0.65 25.44 -18.49
C GLN A 141 -0.26 23.99 -18.76
N LYS A 142 -0.06 23.65 -20.03
CA LYS A 142 0.51 22.36 -20.42
C LYS A 142 1.85 22.14 -19.70
N PRO A 143 2.07 21.00 -19.02
CA PRO A 143 3.28 20.78 -18.25
C PRO A 143 4.51 20.73 -19.15
N LYS A 144 5.66 21.14 -18.62
CA LYS A 144 6.94 21.02 -19.34
C LYS A 144 7.29 19.55 -19.57
N ARG A 145 7.10 18.71 -18.56
CA ARG A 145 7.40 17.27 -18.57
C ARG A 145 6.13 16.47 -18.68
N SER A 146 6.22 15.27 -19.24
CA SER A 146 5.06 14.37 -19.29
C SER A 146 4.75 13.86 -17.89
N ILE A 147 3.46 13.71 -17.57
CA ILE A 147 3.03 13.09 -16.30
C ILE A 147 2.44 11.73 -16.66
N ARG A 148 3.11 10.66 -16.22
CA ARG A 148 2.69 9.28 -16.47
C ARG A 148 2.05 8.72 -15.22
N PHE A 149 0.84 8.20 -15.38
CA PHE A 149 0.08 7.54 -14.32
C PHE A 149 0.17 6.03 -14.54
N LEU A 150 0.55 5.30 -13.50
CA LEU A 150 0.70 3.84 -13.52
C LEU A 150 -0.17 3.19 -12.46
N TRP A 151 -0.92 2.17 -12.86
CA TRP A 151 -1.56 1.21 -11.95
C TRP A 151 -0.94 -0.16 -12.19
N VAL A 152 -0.28 -0.67 -11.16
CA VAL A 152 0.56 -1.87 -11.25
C VAL A 152 0.11 -2.93 -10.26
N PRO A 153 0.39 -4.21 -10.51
CA PRO A 153 0.59 -5.17 -9.44
C PRO A 153 1.76 -4.73 -8.58
N GLU A 154 1.57 -4.67 -7.27
CA GLU A 154 2.58 -4.20 -6.32
C GLU A 154 3.93 -4.90 -6.56
N MET A 155 4.98 -4.09 -6.68
CA MET A 155 6.37 -4.45 -7.05
C MET A 155 6.54 -5.17 -8.39
N ASN A 156 5.90 -6.34 -8.57
CA ASN A 156 6.02 -7.19 -9.75
C ASN A 156 5.63 -6.45 -11.05
N GLY A 157 4.58 -5.64 -10.99
CA GLY A 157 4.16 -4.81 -12.11
C GLY A 157 5.14 -3.69 -12.41
N THR A 158 5.73 -3.07 -11.39
CA THR A 158 6.80 -2.08 -11.56
C THR A 158 8.03 -2.70 -12.23
N PHE A 159 8.47 -3.87 -11.78
CA PHE A 159 9.59 -4.57 -12.41
C PHE A 159 9.29 -4.96 -13.85
N ALA A 160 8.10 -5.50 -14.11
CA ALA A 160 7.68 -5.83 -15.47
C ALA A 160 7.63 -4.59 -16.37
N PHE A 161 7.13 -3.47 -15.86
CA PHE A 161 7.09 -2.20 -16.60
C PHE A 161 8.49 -1.70 -16.94
N LEU A 162 9.39 -1.63 -15.95
CA LEU A 162 10.77 -1.18 -16.16
C LEU A 162 11.53 -2.09 -17.13
N ALA A 163 11.41 -3.41 -16.97
CA ALA A 163 12.07 -4.39 -17.84
C ALA A 163 11.55 -4.42 -19.28
N THR A 164 10.35 -3.86 -19.52
CA THR A 164 9.75 -3.80 -20.88
C THR A 164 9.74 -2.39 -21.46
N GLN A 165 10.22 -1.39 -20.72
CA GLN A 165 10.28 0.02 -21.10
C GLN A 165 11.63 0.63 -20.71
N GLU A 166 12.72 -0.13 -20.88
CA GLU A 166 14.06 0.25 -20.45
C GLU A 166 14.51 1.60 -21.04
N GLU A 167 14.12 1.89 -22.28
CA GLU A 167 14.44 3.13 -22.98
C GLU A 167 13.82 4.38 -22.34
N ARG A 168 12.79 4.20 -21.49
CA ARG A 168 12.16 5.30 -20.75
C ARG A 168 12.86 5.60 -19.44
N ILE A 169 13.61 4.67 -18.88
CA ILE A 169 14.16 4.79 -17.51
C ILE A 169 15.00 6.06 -17.39
N SER A 170 15.85 6.35 -18.38
CA SER A 170 16.68 7.56 -18.42
C SER A 170 15.89 8.88 -18.54
N LYS A 171 14.61 8.81 -18.88
CA LYS A 171 13.71 9.96 -19.04
C LYS A 171 12.82 10.18 -17.81
N MET A 172 12.65 9.17 -16.96
CA MET A 172 11.94 9.33 -15.71
C MET A 172 12.83 10.15 -14.79
N ILE A 173 12.39 11.34 -14.35
CA ILE A 173 13.23 12.19 -13.50
C ILE A 173 12.73 12.26 -12.05
N ALA A 174 11.48 11.88 -11.82
CA ALA A 174 10.88 11.76 -10.48
C ALA A 174 9.68 10.81 -10.53
N GLY A 175 9.32 10.27 -9.37
CA GLY A 175 8.21 9.37 -9.17
C GLY A 175 7.60 9.57 -7.79
N ILE A 176 6.27 9.49 -7.69
CA ILE A 176 5.53 9.53 -6.44
C ILE A 176 4.65 8.28 -6.38
N ASN A 177 4.88 7.42 -5.40
CA ASN A 177 3.98 6.32 -5.10
C ASN A 177 2.85 6.80 -4.18
N LEU A 178 1.62 6.43 -4.53
CA LEU A 178 0.43 6.68 -3.74
C LEU A 178 0.01 5.35 -3.13
N ASP A 179 0.32 5.17 -1.86
CA ASP A 179 0.02 3.94 -1.13
C ASP A 179 -0.55 4.25 0.23
N MET A 180 -1.67 3.60 0.57
CA MET A 180 -2.28 3.73 1.89
C MET A 180 -2.65 5.18 2.30
N ILE A 181 -3.08 6.02 1.37
CA ILE A 181 -3.33 7.46 1.59
C ILE A 181 -4.79 7.84 1.90
N GLY A 182 -5.67 6.86 2.17
CA GLY A 182 -7.10 7.08 2.38
C GLY A 182 -7.60 6.87 3.80
N GLU A 183 -6.71 6.70 4.78
CA GLU A 183 -7.11 6.36 6.14
C GLU A 183 -7.80 7.51 6.87
N ASN A 184 -8.85 7.16 7.63
CA ASN A 184 -9.32 8.02 8.70
C ASN A 184 -8.38 7.87 9.91
N GLN A 185 -7.59 8.90 10.20
CA GLN A 185 -6.57 8.88 11.24
C GLN A 185 -7.10 8.75 12.67
N ASP A 186 -8.36 9.10 12.92
CA ASP A 186 -8.98 8.97 14.24
C ASP A 186 -9.44 7.54 14.51
N ILE A 187 -9.92 6.85 13.46
CA ILE A 187 -10.34 5.45 13.53
C ILE A 187 -9.11 4.54 13.47
N CYS A 188 -8.25 4.73 12.47
CA CYS A 188 -7.08 3.88 12.24
C CYS A 188 -5.89 4.20 13.17
N LYS A 189 -5.95 5.33 13.89
CA LYS A 189 -4.86 5.83 14.74
C LYS A 189 -3.53 6.02 13.99
N SER A 190 -3.61 6.29 12.70
CA SER A 190 -2.45 6.44 11.80
C SER A 190 -2.01 7.90 11.62
N SER A 191 -0.99 8.10 10.79
CA SER A 191 -0.48 9.41 10.39
C SER A 191 -0.24 9.42 8.88
N PHE A 192 -0.33 10.59 8.26
CA PHE A 192 0.05 10.78 6.86
C PHE A 192 1.57 10.78 6.76
N LEU A 193 2.13 9.79 6.08
CA LEU A 193 3.58 9.62 5.98
C LEU A 193 4.07 10.04 4.60
N ILE A 194 5.13 10.82 4.60
CA ILE A 194 5.99 11.01 3.43
C ILE A 194 7.21 10.15 3.67
N GLU A 195 7.47 9.22 2.76
CA GLU A 195 8.68 8.42 2.82
C GLU A 195 9.70 8.94 1.81
N LYS A 196 10.93 9.20 2.28
CA LYS A 196 11.99 9.75 1.43
C LYS A 196 12.56 8.71 0.47
N THR A 197 13.14 9.19 -0.62
CA THR A 197 14.04 8.36 -1.44
C THR A 197 15.25 7.87 -0.61
N PRO A 198 15.90 6.76 -1.00
CA PRO A 198 17.17 6.36 -0.39
C PRO A 198 18.22 7.48 -0.48
N ASP A 199 19.06 7.63 0.55
CA ASP A 199 20.14 8.64 0.57
C ASP A 199 21.18 8.42 -0.53
N SER A 200 21.32 7.17 -1.02
CA SER A 200 22.16 6.83 -2.18
C SER A 200 21.69 7.45 -3.49
N ASN A 201 20.48 8.03 -3.49
CA ASN A 201 19.85 8.65 -4.63
C ASN A 201 19.53 10.11 -4.34
N SER A 202 20.56 10.96 -4.49
CA SER A 202 20.46 12.38 -4.21
C SER A 202 19.43 13.06 -5.10
N SER A 203 18.46 13.75 -4.50
CA SER A 203 17.39 14.43 -5.22
C SER A 203 16.78 15.56 -4.41
N PHE A 204 16.35 16.63 -5.09
CA PHE A 204 15.58 17.69 -4.46
C PHE A 204 14.11 17.29 -4.23
N VAL A 205 13.66 16.13 -4.74
CA VAL A 205 12.26 15.68 -4.65
C VAL A 205 11.83 15.54 -3.19
N ASN A 206 12.70 15.04 -2.31
CA ASN A 206 12.41 14.92 -0.88
C ASN A 206 12.08 16.28 -0.27
N ASP A 207 12.97 17.26 -0.47
CA ASP A 207 12.80 18.62 0.06
C ASP A 207 11.60 19.33 -0.55
N LEU A 208 11.34 19.12 -1.85
CA LEU A 208 10.18 19.68 -2.52
C LEU A 208 8.88 19.15 -1.93
N VAL A 209 8.77 17.84 -1.73
CA VAL A 209 7.56 17.20 -1.20
C VAL A 209 7.32 17.61 0.25
N GLU A 210 8.37 17.72 1.07
CA GLU A 210 8.28 18.28 2.43
C GLU A 210 7.83 19.74 2.41
N ARG A 211 8.40 20.55 1.53
CA ARG A 211 7.99 21.95 1.39
C ARG A 211 6.54 22.09 0.95
N ILE A 212 6.07 21.27 0.02
CA ILE A 212 4.67 21.26 -0.42
C ILE A 212 3.77 20.92 0.77
N ARG A 213 4.09 19.86 1.53
CA ARG A 213 3.35 19.51 2.75
C ARG A 213 3.31 20.67 3.74
N ASP A 214 4.39 21.42 3.92
CA ASP A 214 4.45 22.55 4.85
C ASP A 214 3.50 23.70 4.48
N GLU A 215 3.10 23.82 3.22
CA GLU A 215 2.05 24.75 2.79
C GLU A 215 0.64 24.24 3.17
N PHE A 216 0.43 22.92 3.21
CA PHE A 216 -0.85 22.29 3.57
C PHE A 216 -1.05 22.09 5.08
N THR A 217 0.02 22.08 5.86
CA THR A 217 -0.04 21.90 7.34
C THR A 217 -0.33 23.20 8.09
N LYS A 218 -0.62 24.29 7.39
CA LYS A 218 -0.99 25.60 7.95
C LYS A 218 -2.47 25.89 7.70
N ASP A 219 -3.33 24.89 7.85
CA ASP A 219 -4.76 24.96 7.56
C ASP A 219 -5.60 25.40 8.77
N THR A 220 -5.11 25.20 10.00
CA THR A 220 -5.83 25.55 11.22
C THR A 220 -5.19 26.74 11.92
N LYS A 221 -5.99 27.72 12.34
CA LYS A 221 -5.54 28.88 13.14
C LYS A 221 -5.68 28.57 14.62
N ASN A 222 -4.73 29.02 15.43
CA ASN A 222 -4.93 29.01 16.89
C ASN A 222 -6.04 30.01 17.30
N PRO A 223 -6.68 29.83 18.47
CA PRO A 223 -7.82 30.64 18.90
C PRO A 223 -7.56 32.15 18.93
N PHE A 224 -6.30 32.55 19.08
CA PHE A 224 -5.88 33.96 19.19
C PHE A 224 -5.20 34.48 17.90
N GLY A 225 -5.22 33.72 16.81
CA GLY A 225 -4.69 34.11 15.50
C GLY A 225 -3.16 34.24 15.36
N ALA A 226 -2.38 34.05 16.43
CA ALA A 226 -0.92 34.21 16.45
C ALA A 226 -0.15 33.10 15.71
N GLY A 227 -0.77 31.96 15.40
CA GLY A 227 -0.10 30.83 14.77
C GLY A 227 -1.03 29.90 14.00
N LYS A 228 -0.44 29.07 13.14
CA LYS A 228 -1.15 28.04 12.39
C LYS A 228 -0.54 26.67 12.63
N PHE A 229 -1.35 25.62 12.56
CA PHE A 229 -0.97 24.23 12.77
C PHE A 229 -1.83 23.30 11.91
N ALA A 230 -1.41 22.04 11.79
CA ALA A 230 -2.08 21.06 10.95
C ALA A 230 -3.31 20.48 11.63
N SER A 231 -4.39 20.29 10.88
CA SER A 231 -5.59 19.58 11.34
C SER A 231 -5.42 18.04 11.41
N PHE A 232 -4.31 17.51 10.88
CA PHE A 232 -4.05 16.07 10.77
C PHE A 232 -2.64 15.70 11.25
N LYS A 233 -2.47 14.43 11.64
CA LYS A 233 -1.17 13.88 12.04
C LYS A 233 -0.34 13.59 10.78
N TYR A 234 0.93 13.99 10.78
CA TYR A 234 1.85 13.71 9.68
C TYR A 234 3.27 13.51 10.18
N ALA A 235 4.09 12.83 9.38
CA ALA A 235 5.52 12.73 9.60
C ALA A 235 6.26 12.52 8.27
N THR A 236 7.55 12.84 8.25
CA THR A 236 8.46 12.29 7.24
C THR A 236 9.25 11.13 7.85
N THR A 237 9.42 10.06 7.10
CA THR A 237 10.25 8.91 7.48
C THR A 237 11.39 8.70 6.48
N PRO A 238 12.54 8.14 6.92
CA PRO A 238 13.55 7.63 6.00
C PRO A 238 12.99 6.55 5.08
N PHE A 239 13.71 6.28 3.99
CA PHE A 239 13.41 5.20 3.07
C PHE A 239 13.28 3.83 3.78
N SER A 240 12.26 3.08 3.38
CA SER A 240 11.92 1.72 3.77
C SER A 240 11.57 0.91 2.53
N VAL A 241 11.90 -0.38 2.54
CA VAL A 241 11.74 -1.26 1.37
C VAL A 241 10.26 -1.65 1.13
N GLU A 242 9.39 -1.42 2.12
CA GLU A 242 7.99 -1.90 2.13
C GLU A 242 6.91 -0.83 1.87
N ALA A 243 7.22 0.47 1.82
CA ALA A 243 6.18 1.49 1.63
C ALA A 243 6.66 2.60 0.68
N THR A 244 5.77 3.10 -0.17
CA THR A 244 5.92 4.42 -0.81
C THR A 244 7.27 4.67 -1.51
N ILE A 245 7.52 4.03 -2.66
CA ILE A 245 8.70 4.37 -3.47
C ILE A 245 8.48 5.73 -4.17
N ILE A 246 9.03 6.80 -3.60
CA ILE A 246 9.41 7.96 -4.39
C ILE A 246 10.65 7.53 -5.21
N PHE A 247 10.55 7.55 -6.54
CA PHE A 247 11.72 7.40 -7.39
C PHE A 247 12.29 8.79 -7.68
N SER A 248 13.60 8.95 -7.60
CA SER A 248 14.30 10.02 -8.32
C SER A 248 15.28 9.33 -9.25
N LEU A 249 14.98 9.18 -10.53
CA LEU A 249 15.96 8.62 -11.45
C LEU A 249 16.83 9.79 -11.93
N ILE A 250 17.75 10.26 -11.08
CA ILE A 250 18.89 11.05 -11.55
C ILE A 250 20.00 10.03 -11.80
N LEU A 251 19.98 9.43 -12.99
CA LEU A 251 21.22 8.94 -13.58
C LEU A 251 21.95 10.18 -14.08
N GLN A 252 23.20 10.33 -13.61
CA GLN A 252 24.12 11.44 -13.83
C GLN A 252 24.09 12.04 -15.24
#